data_AF-A0A452YJA6-F1
#
_entry.id   AF-A0A452YJA6-F1
#
_cell.length_a   1.000
_cell.length_b   1.000
_cell.length_c   1.000
_cell.angle_alpha   90.00
_cell.angle_beta   90.00
_cell.angle_gamma   90.00
#
_symmetry.space_group_name_H-M   'P 1'
#
loop_
_entity.id
_entity.type
_entity.pdbx_description
1 polymer ?
#
loop_
_entity_poly.entity_id
_entity_poly.type
_entity_poly.pdbx_seq_one_letter_code
_entity_poly.pdbx_strand_id
1 'polypeptide(L)'
;MTVVVTPQDVGRPTARTERAEVADGACRWPAPIFEATKLPSAKAAAGDKIYQFLVYETGSAKAALLGEATVNMAEYAEAFKPSAVTLPLKGSPAPGALLHVS
;
A
#
# COMPACT_ATOMS: atom_id res chain seq x y z
N MET A 1 6.58 -8.55 9.24
CA MET A 1 5.72 -7.42 8.82
C MET A 1 4.59 -7.90 7.93
N THR A 2 3.43 -7.22 8.00
CA THR A 2 2.32 -7.39 7.05
C THR A 2 1.87 -6.03 6.55
N VAL A 3 1.42 -5.95 5.29
CA VAL A 3 0.78 -4.76 4.73
C VAL A 3 -0.71 -5.03 4.60
N VAL A 4 -1.53 -4.07 5.00
CA VAL A 4 -2.98 -4.08 4.82
C VAL A 4 -3.35 -3.01 3.80
N VAL A 5 -4.14 -3.38 2.80
CA VAL A 5 -4.61 -2.49 1.76
C VAL A 5 -6.06 -2.11 2.04
N THR A 6 -6.31 -0.80 2.14
CA THR A 6 -7.62 -0.22 2.46
C THR A 6 -7.95 0.86 1.44
N PRO A 7 -8.81 0.57 0.45
CA PRO A 7 -9.41 1.60 -0.39
C PRO A 7 -10.29 2.51 0.47
N GLN A 8 -10.04 3.82 0.42
CA GLN A 8 -10.72 4.80 1.26
C GLN A 8 -12.21 4.89 0.97
N ASP A 9 -12.61 4.72 -0.30
CA ASP A 9 -14.01 4.70 -0.73
C ASP A 9 -14.77 3.47 -0.25
N VAL A 10 -14.07 2.36 -0.01
CA VAL A 10 -14.64 1.13 0.57
C VAL A 10 -14.70 1.21 2.10
N GLY A 11 -13.82 1.99 2.73
CA GLY A 11 -13.81 2.25 4.17
C GLY A 11 -13.38 1.07 5.04
N ARG A 12 -12.91 -0.04 4.46
CA ARG A 12 -12.42 -1.22 5.17
C ARG A 12 -11.28 -1.93 4.42
N PRO A 13 -10.44 -2.70 5.13
CA PRO A 13 -9.44 -3.56 4.50
C PRO A 13 -10.04 -4.49 3.46
N THR A 14 -9.37 -4.61 2.31
CA THR A 14 -9.76 -5.49 1.20
C THR A 14 -8.73 -6.58 0.95
N ALA A 15 -7.45 -6.29 1.24
CA ALA A 15 -6.38 -7.27 1.15
C ALA A 15 -5.37 -7.11 2.29
N ARG A 16 -4.63 -8.20 2.54
CA ARG A 16 -3.54 -8.28 3.51
C ARG A 16 -2.47 -9.22 2.99
N THR A 17 -1.21 -8.83 3.12
CA THR A 17 -0.09 -9.72 2.76
C THR A 17 0.13 -10.81 3.80
N GLU A 18 0.79 -11.89 3.39
CA GLU A 18 1.38 -12.82 4.35
C GLU A 18 2.45 -12.14 5.20
N ARG A 19 2.89 -12.82 6.26
CA ARG A 19 3.98 -12.30 7.09
C ARG A 19 5.28 -12.40 6.31
N ALA A 20 6.01 -11.30 6.23
CA ALA A 20 7.39 -11.27 5.75
C ALA A 20 8.33 -11.03 6.92
N GLU A 21 9.46 -11.72 6.96
CA GLU A 21 10.53 -11.43 7.92
C GLU A 21 11.35 -10.21 7.46
N VAL A 22 11.98 -9.54 8.41
CA VAL A 22 12.96 -8.49 8.12
C VAL A 22 14.30 -9.16 7.86
N ALA A 23 14.85 -8.96 6.67
CA ALA A 23 16.18 -9.43 6.30
C ALA A 23 16.96 -8.28 5.66
N ASP A 24 18.20 -8.07 6.10
CA ASP A 24 19.09 -7.01 5.59
C ASP A 24 18.46 -5.61 5.58
N GLY A 25 17.69 -5.28 6.64
CA GLY A 25 17.02 -3.99 6.78
C GLY A 25 15.79 -3.79 5.89
N ALA A 26 15.33 -4.82 5.17
CA ALA A 26 14.15 -4.76 4.31
C ALA A 26 13.16 -5.90 4.60
N CYS A 27 11.90 -5.70 4.20
CA CYS A 27 10.90 -6.76 4.11
C CYS A 27 10.50 -6.94 2.65
N ARG A 28 10.32 -8.19 2.21
CA ARG A 28 9.78 -8.50 0.89
C ARG A 28 8.63 -9.48 1.03
N TRP A 29 7.52 -9.19 0.35
CA TRP A 29 6.36 -10.07 0.31
C TRP A 29 6.38 -10.83 -1.02
N PRO A 30 6.69 -12.14 -1.03
CA PRO A 30 6.84 -12.90 -2.27
C PRO A 30 5.49 -13.14 -2.97
N ALA A 31 4.41 -13.26 -2.21
CA ALA A 31 3.06 -13.37 -2.74
C ALA A 31 2.49 -11.97 -3.03
N PRO A 32 2.21 -11.61 -4.30
CA PRO A 32 1.61 -10.33 -4.63
C PRO A 32 0.13 -10.28 -4.20
N ILE A 33 -0.35 -9.07 -3.94
CA ILE A 33 -1.78 -8.80 -3.82
C ILE A 33 -2.28 -8.31 -5.17
N PHE A 34 -3.40 -8.87 -5.65
CA PHE A 34 -4.10 -8.37 -6.82
C PHE A 34 -5.35 -7.60 -6.39
N GLU A 35 -5.33 -6.30 -6.65
CA GLU A 35 -6.47 -5.41 -6.46
C GLU A 35 -6.89 -4.84 -7.80
N ALA A 36 -8.20 -4.77 -8.03
CA ALA A 36 -8.77 -4.22 -9.26
C ALA A 36 -9.76 -3.12 -8.90
N THR A 37 -9.73 -2.03 -9.66
CA THR A 37 -10.63 -0.92 -9.44
C THR A 37 -11.09 -0.32 -10.75
N LYS A 38 -12.35 0.11 -10.78
CA LYS A 38 -12.91 0.79 -11.94
C LYS A 38 -12.56 2.27 -11.83
N LEU A 39 -11.85 2.77 -12.82
CA LEU A 39 -11.60 4.19 -13.02
C LEU A 39 -12.40 4.63 -14.26
N PRO A 40 -13.11 5.77 -14.22
CA PRO A 40 -13.71 6.30 -15.43
C PRO A 40 -12.62 6.77 -16.40
N SER A 41 -12.95 6.78 -17.69
CA SER A 41 -12.03 7.05 -18.78
C SER A 41 -11.45 8.46 -18.81
N ALA A 42 -12.05 9.41 -18.08
CA ALA A 42 -11.55 10.78 -17.98
C ALA A 42 -11.04 11.03 -16.55
N LYS A 43 -9.77 11.40 -16.41
CA LYS A 43 -9.14 11.71 -15.11
C LYS A 43 -9.93 12.74 -14.29
N ALA A 44 -10.46 13.78 -14.93
CA ALA A 44 -11.27 14.81 -14.28
C ALA A 44 -12.61 14.27 -13.71
N ALA A 45 -13.13 13.17 -14.24
CA ALA A 45 -14.36 12.53 -13.78
C ALA A 45 -14.10 11.41 -12.75
N ALA A 46 -12.85 10.98 -12.56
CA ALA A 46 -12.49 9.87 -11.67
C ALA A 46 -12.61 10.19 -10.19
N GLY A 47 -12.51 11.48 -9.83
CA GLY A 47 -12.29 11.87 -8.45
C GLY A 47 -11.04 11.22 -7.87
N ASP A 48 -10.89 11.32 -6.56
CA ASP A 48 -9.79 10.65 -5.86
C ASP A 48 -10.13 9.18 -5.62
N LYS A 49 -9.22 8.30 -6.01
CA LYS A 49 -9.29 6.87 -5.77
C LYS A 49 -8.13 6.43 -4.88
N ILE A 50 -8.20 6.81 -3.61
CA ILE A 50 -7.11 6.65 -2.65
C ILE A 50 -7.10 5.23 -2.08
N TYR A 51 -5.97 4.56 -2.23
CA TYR A 51 -5.63 3.31 -1.56
C TYR A 51 -4.63 3.61 -0.45
N GLN A 52 -4.98 3.24 0.78
CA GLN A 52 -4.11 3.34 1.95
C GLN A 52 -3.44 2.00 2.22
N PHE A 53 -2.13 2.05 2.46
CA PHE A 53 -1.30 0.92 2.83
C PHE A 53 -0.88 1.11 4.28
N LEU A 54 -1.28 0.19 5.15
CA LEU A 54 -0.91 0.19 6.56
C LEU A 54 0.11 -0.92 6.81
N VAL A 55 1.29 -0.56 7.31
CA VAL A 55 2.37 -1.52 7.58
C VAL A 55 2.36 -1.87 9.06
N TYR A 56 2.22 -3.14 9.37
CA TYR A 56 2.21 -3.64 10.74
C TYR A 56 3.41 -4.52 11.04
N GLU A 57 3.91 -4.38 12.26
CA GLU A 57 4.83 -5.35 12.85
C GLU A 57 4.09 -6.68 13.07
N THR A 58 4.78 -7.78 12.82
CA THR A 58 4.27 -9.13 13.10
C THR A 58 5.33 -9.88 13.89
N GLY A 59 4.99 -10.28 15.12
CA GLY A 59 5.94 -10.91 16.05
C GLY A 59 5.53 -10.79 17.52
N SER A 60 4.73 -9.77 17.87
CA SER A 60 4.17 -9.61 19.22
C SER A 60 2.68 -9.98 19.27
N ALA A 61 2.14 -10.21 20.47
CA ALA A 61 0.72 -10.52 20.69
C ALA A 61 -0.24 -9.40 20.24
N LYS A 62 0.28 -8.17 20.03
CA LYS A 62 -0.47 -7.03 19.49
C LYS A 62 0.28 -6.44 18.30
N ALA A 63 -0.26 -6.61 17.10
CA ALA A 63 0.31 -5.99 15.90
C ALA A 63 0.36 -4.46 16.06
N ALA A 64 1.57 -3.90 16.08
CA ALA A 64 1.80 -2.46 16.15
C ALA A 64 1.83 -1.86 14.73
N LEU A 65 1.16 -0.72 14.54
CA LEU A 65 1.25 0.03 13.29
C LEU A 65 2.62 0.70 13.22
N LEU A 66 3.37 0.40 12.17
CA LEU A 66 4.69 0.98 11.90
C LEU A 66 4.62 2.19 10.98
N GLY A 67 3.52 2.39 10.26
CA GLY A 67 3.35 3.56 9.42
C GLY A 67 2.38 3.31 8.27
N GLU A 68 2.16 4.35 7.50
CA GLU A 68 1.20 4.35 6.40
C GLU A 68 1.72 5.05 5.15
N ALA A 69 1.19 4.65 4.00
CA ALA A 69 1.36 5.32 2.73
C ALA A 69 0.03 5.34 1.96
N THR A 70 -0.13 6.28 1.05
CA THR A 70 -1.32 6.37 0.20
C THR A 70 -0.93 6.50 -1.27
N VAL A 71 -1.75 5.91 -2.16
CA VAL A 71 -1.65 6.04 -3.62
C VAL A 71 -3.01 6.45 -4.15
N ASN A 72 -3.05 7.47 -5.00
CA ASN A 72 -4.26 7.82 -5.75
C ASN A 72 -4.26 7.05 -7.08
N MET A 73 -5.05 5.98 -7.17
CA MET A 73 -5.14 5.16 -8.38
C MET A 73 -5.67 5.96 -9.59
N ALA A 74 -6.42 7.05 -9.36
CA ALA A 74 -6.91 7.90 -10.44
C ALA A 74 -5.78 8.60 -11.21
N GLU A 75 -4.60 8.77 -10.61
CA GLU A 75 -3.42 9.31 -11.31
C GLU A 75 -2.89 8.36 -12.40
N TYR A 76 -3.26 7.08 -12.33
CA TYR A 76 -2.85 6.02 -13.24
C TYR A 76 -3.95 5.57 -14.21
N ALA A 77 -5.08 6.31 -14.30
CA ALA A 77 -6.21 5.94 -15.15
C ALA A 77 -5.87 5.78 -16.65
N GLU A 78 -4.85 6.51 -17.11
CA GLU A 78 -4.36 6.50 -18.50
C GLU A 78 -3.06 5.70 -18.65
N ALA A 79 -2.62 4.97 -17.62
CA ALA A 79 -1.40 4.19 -17.65
C ALA A 79 -1.60 2.88 -18.45
N PHE A 80 -0.83 2.72 -19.52
CA PHE A 80 -0.85 1.51 -20.37
C PHE A 80 0.30 0.53 -20.06
N LYS A 81 1.15 0.87 -19.09
CA LYS A 81 2.28 0.04 -18.64
C LYS A 81 2.25 -0.07 -17.12
N PRO A 82 2.73 -1.19 -16.55
CA PRO A 82 2.91 -1.31 -15.10
C PRO A 82 3.76 -0.14 -14.57
N SER A 83 3.35 0.40 -13.43
CA SER A 83 4.01 1.51 -12.76
C SER A 83 4.45 1.06 -11.38
N ALA A 84 5.67 1.41 -10.99
CA ALA A 84 6.16 1.20 -9.64
C ALA A 84 6.34 2.56 -8.95
N VAL A 85 5.97 2.62 -7.68
CA VAL A 85 6.09 3.81 -6.84
C VAL A 85 6.87 3.50 -5.58
N THR A 86 7.59 4.50 -5.08
CA THR A 86 8.29 4.45 -3.79
C THR A 86 7.72 5.55 -2.92
N LEU A 87 7.16 5.16 -1.78
CA LEU A 87 6.38 6.03 -0.91
C LEU A 87 7.03 6.09 0.47
N PRO A 88 7.22 7.28 1.06
CA PRO A 88 7.65 7.37 2.45
C PRO A 88 6.55 6.86 3.38
N LEU A 89 6.93 6.05 4.37
CA LEU A 89 6.03 5.60 5.42
C LEU A 89 5.85 6.71 6.47
N LYS A 90 4.68 7.35 6.44
CA LYS A 90 4.29 8.37 7.41
C LYS A 90 4.03 7.71 8.77
N GLY A 91 4.46 8.38 9.83
CA GLY A 91 4.32 7.88 11.20
C GLY A 91 5.34 6.79 11.58
N SER A 92 6.31 6.48 10.69
CA SER A 92 7.35 5.50 10.99
C SER A 92 8.30 5.99 12.09
N PRO A 93 8.60 5.14 13.10
CA PRO A 93 9.59 5.45 14.12
C PRO A 93 11.02 5.46 13.55
N ALA A 94 11.25 4.79 12.42
CA ALA A 94 12.50 4.83 11.68
C ALA A 94 12.42 5.93 10.60
N PRO A 95 13.26 7.00 10.68
CA PRO A 95 13.34 8.02 9.64
C PRO A 95 13.74 7.40 8.30
N GLY A 96 13.08 7.83 7.22
CA GLY A 96 13.42 7.38 5.87
C GLY A 96 12.92 5.97 5.51
N ALA A 97 12.03 5.36 6.29
CA ALA A 97 11.38 4.12 5.91
C ALA A 97 10.53 4.30 4.63
N LEU A 98 10.70 3.40 3.66
CA LEU A 98 10.04 3.47 2.35
C LEU A 98 9.20 2.20 2.10
N LEU A 99 8.07 2.38 1.44
CA LEU A 99 7.26 1.30 0.86
C LEU A 99 7.37 1.37 -0.67
N HIS A 100 7.87 0.30 -1.27
CA HIS A 100 7.88 0.12 -2.71
C HIS A 100 6.64 -0.67 -3.12
N VAL A 101 5.86 -0.14 -4.06
CA VAL A 101 4.68 -0.79 -4.65
C VAL A 101 4.92 -0.93 -6.14
N SER A 102 4.83 -2.14 -6.68
CA SER A 102 5.16 -2.48 -8.07
C SER A 102 4.14 -3.45 -8.67
#